data_AF-A0A9P0BJN9-F1
#
_entry.id   AF-A0A9P0BJN9-F1
#
_cell.length_a   1.000
_cell.length_b   1.000
_cell.length_c   1.000
_cell.angle_alpha   90.00
_cell.angle_beta   90.00
_cell.angle_gamma   90.00
#
_symmetry.space_group_name_H-M   'P 1'
#
loop_
_entity.id
_entity.type
_entity.pdbx_description
1 polymer ?
#
loop_
_entity_poly.entity_id
_entity_poly.type
_entity_poly.pdbx_seq_one_letter_code
_entity_poly.pdbx_strand_id
1 'polypeptide(L)'
;MNVMFLLYIAQMTIFTKYIYKKHLMRFLRDIIDLQERKIFPQDCLKYPFRRILLVCAIAYTIFSTLLIYITKGDFKGILMIIVTTTNIYIVILISTLAHLIRIMYRDVGNLIMNGNNNIRDVKKITGIIFNITKKFNFLFGRQIFALLGLSFFDILTLYEEFFILSFDLSLIPRFVHVSLFMTCSVNIIFACHWATEEGRNLIKTCQEVELRCSFSSRRIELSLLSTHLYYEDPVFTAAGFFRINKGTTMLLISSTVNYFIVLVQLNST
;
A
#
# COMPACT_ATOMS: atom_id res chain seq x y z
N MET A 1 -16.00 -27.20 -1.44
CA MET A 1 -14.91 -26.32 -1.93
C MET A 1 -14.90 -25.09 -1.04
N ASN A 2 -13.77 -24.78 -0.39
CA ASN A 2 -13.71 -23.73 0.64
C ASN A 2 -13.98 -22.34 0.01
N VAL A 3 -14.84 -21.52 0.61
CA VAL A 3 -15.20 -20.17 0.13
C VAL A 3 -13.96 -19.30 -0.04
N MET A 4 -12.96 -19.44 0.85
CA MET A 4 -11.67 -18.74 0.74
C MET A 4 -10.94 -19.06 -0.56
N PHE A 5 -10.99 -20.32 -1.00
CA PHE A 5 -10.35 -20.76 -2.23
C PHE A 5 -10.99 -20.12 -3.47
N LEU A 6 -12.32 -20.00 -3.48
CA LEU A 6 -13.04 -19.28 -4.54
C LEU A 6 -12.71 -17.79 -4.56
N LEU A 7 -12.58 -17.16 -3.39
CA LEU A 7 -12.19 -15.75 -3.26
C LEU A 7 -10.79 -15.50 -3.82
N TYR A 8 -9.83 -16.38 -3.54
CA TYR A 8 -8.48 -16.27 -4.10
C TYR A 8 -8.47 -16.46 -5.63
N ILE A 9 -9.21 -17.42 -6.17
CA ILE A 9 -9.34 -17.60 -7.63
C ILE A 9 -9.99 -16.38 -8.28
N ALA A 10 -11.04 -15.83 -7.68
CA ALA A 10 -11.69 -14.61 -8.16
C ALA A 10 -10.71 -13.42 -8.14
N GLN A 11 -9.96 -13.24 -7.05
CA GLN A 11 -8.93 -12.20 -6.93
C GLN A 11 -7.86 -12.35 -8.03
N MET A 12 -7.38 -13.57 -8.27
CA MET A 12 -6.40 -13.83 -9.34
C MET A 12 -6.97 -13.54 -10.71
N THR A 13 -8.18 -14.02 -10.99
CA THR A 13 -8.84 -13.78 -12.28
C THR A 13 -9.05 -12.29 -12.52
N ILE A 14 -9.43 -11.53 -11.49
CA ILE A 14 -9.52 -10.07 -11.55
C ILE A 14 -8.13 -9.46 -11.80
N PHE A 15 -7.10 -9.94 -11.12
CA PHE A 15 -5.72 -9.47 -11.29
C PHE A 15 -5.23 -9.68 -12.74
N THR A 16 -5.34 -10.90 -13.27
CA THR A 16 -4.86 -11.23 -14.62
C THR A 16 -5.69 -10.57 -15.71
N LYS A 17 -7.00 -10.40 -15.50
CA LYS A 17 -7.93 -9.87 -16.52
C LYS A 17 -8.02 -8.35 -16.53
N TYR A 18 -7.83 -7.66 -15.40
CA TYR A 18 -8.02 -6.20 -15.29
C TYR A 18 -6.74 -5.40 -15.11
N ILE A 19 -5.67 -5.95 -14.50
CA ILE A 19 -4.37 -5.26 -14.45
C ILE A 19 -3.60 -5.61 -15.72
N TYR A 20 -4.18 -5.16 -16.84
CA TYR A 20 -3.54 -5.26 -18.14
C TYR A 20 -2.22 -4.49 -18.09
N LYS A 21 -1.15 -5.16 -18.52
CA LYS A 21 0.17 -4.63 -18.89
C LYS A 21 0.12 -3.18 -19.39
N LYS A 22 -0.89 -2.81 -20.19
CA LYS A 22 -1.10 -1.45 -20.71
C LYS A 22 -1.25 -0.36 -19.63
N HIS A 23 -2.09 -0.55 -18.61
CA HIS A 23 -2.33 0.50 -17.60
C HIS A 23 -1.15 0.62 -16.63
N LEU A 24 -0.58 -0.52 -16.19
CA LEU A 24 0.61 -0.52 -15.35
C LEU A 24 1.82 0.09 -16.09
N MET A 25 2.05 -0.28 -17.35
CA MET A 25 3.14 0.29 -18.14
C MET A 25 2.94 1.79 -18.41
N ARG A 26 1.70 2.25 -18.60
CA ARG A 26 1.41 3.69 -18.73
C ARG A 26 1.70 4.42 -17.41
N PHE A 27 1.29 3.86 -16.28
CA PHE A 27 1.58 4.41 -14.95
C PHE A 27 3.09 4.48 -14.67
N LEU A 28 3.82 3.41 -14.96
CA LEU A 28 5.28 3.38 -14.82
C LEU A 28 5.97 4.36 -15.76
N ARG A 29 5.46 4.53 -16.98
CA ARG A 29 5.96 5.55 -17.91
C ARG A 29 5.75 6.96 -17.36
N ASP A 30 4.60 7.28 -16.80
CA ASP A 30 4.35 8.60 -16.20
C ASP A 30 5.36 8.91 -15.08
N ILE A 31 5.76 7.87 -14.31
CA ILE A 31 6.80 7.98 -13.28
C ILE A 31 8.19 8.17 -13.89
N ILE A 32 8.53 7.38 -14.92
CA ILE A 32 9.83 7.47 -15.61
C ILE A 32 9.98 8.82 -16.30
N ASP A 33 8.93 9.33 -16.96
CA ASP A 33 8.93 10.63 -17.63
C ASP A 33 9.21 11.77 -16.64
N LEU A 34 8.73 11.67 -15.39
CA LEU A 34 9.07 12.64 -14.33
C LEU A 34 10.53 12.56 -13.90
N GLN A 35 11.09 11.35 -13.90
CA GLN A 35 12.49 11.12 -13.58
C GLN A 35 13.41 11.67 -14.69
N GLU A 36 13.07 11.43 -15.96
CA GLU A 36 13.84 11.88 -17.12
C GLU A 36 13.87 13.40 -17.26
N ARG A 37 12.81 14.09 -16.81
CA ARG A 37 12.76 15.56 -16.76
C ARG A 37 13.73 16.18 -15.74
N LYS A 38 14.55 15.38 -15.04
CA LYS A 38 15.52 15.80 -14.01
C LYS A 38 14.89 16.65 -12.89
N ILE A 39 13.59 16.49 -12.67
CA ILE A 39 12.87 17.21 -11.61
C ILE A 39 13.30 16.68 -10.23
N PHE A 40 13.70 15.40 -10.17
CA PHE A 40 14.10 14.72 -8.95
C PHE A 40 15.56 14.26 -9.04
N PRO A 41 16.32 14.23 -7.92
CA PRO A 41 17.68 13.70 -7.88
C PRO A 41 17.70 12.22 -8.32
N GLN A 42 18.63 11.85 -9.21
CA GLN A 42 18.74 10.49 -9.76
C GLN A 42 18.99 9.40 -8.69
N ASP A 43 19.49 9.79 -7.51
CA ASP A 43 19.87 8.87 -6.45
C ASP A 43 18.70 8.40 -5.57
N CYS A 44 17.57 9.13 -5.56
CA CYS A 44 16.42 8.81 -4.73
C CYS A 44 15.73 7.47 -5.09
N LEU A 45 15.86 7.00 -6.33
CA LEU A 45 15.10 5.86 -6.87
C LEU A 45 15.91 4.55 -7.00
N LYS A 46 17.25 4.62 -7.11
CA LYS A 46 18.09 3.46 -7.44
C LYS A 46 18.24 2.44 -6.30
N TYR A 47 18.31 2.91 -5.07
CA TYR A 47 18.69 2.09 -3.91
C TYR A 47 17.54 1.33 -3.22
N PRO A 48 16.37 1.93 -2.94
CA PRO A 48 15.30 1.22 -2.24
C PRO A 48 14.65 0.16 -3.14
N PHE A 49 14.46 0.46 -4.42
CA PHE A 49 13.77 -0.43 -5.35
C PHE A 49 14.48 -1.77 -5.56
N ARG A 50 15.81 -1.76 -5.77
CA ARG A 50 16.60 -2.98 -5.99
C ARG A 50 16.75 -3.85 -4.74
N ARG A 51 16.96 -3.24 -3.56
CA ARG A 51 17.11 -4.00 -2.30
C ARG A 51 15.81 -4.64 -1.86
N ILE A 52 14.69 -3.94 -2.02
CA ILE A 52 13.36 -4.48 -1.68
C ILE A 52 13.01 -5.64 -2.62
N LEU A 53 13.18 -5.48 -3.94
CA LEU A 53 12.98 -6.57 -4.91
C LEU A 53 13.83 -7.82 -4.60
N LEU A 54 15.09 -7.62 -4.21
CA LEU A 54 16.01 -8.71 -3.88
C LEU A 54 15.60 -9.46 -2.60
N VAL A 55 15.31 -8.73 -1.51
CA VAL A 55 14.88 -9.34 -0.24
C VAL A 55 13.58 -10.11 -0.43
N CYS A 56 12.66 -9.56 -1.21
CA CYS A 56 11.38 -10.20 -1.51
C CYS A 56 11.54 -11.45 -2.38
N ALA A 57 12.42 -11.42 -3.38
CA ALA A 57 12.73 -12.60 -4.19
C ALA A 57 13.36 -13.72 -3.32
N ILE A 58 14.25 -13.37 -2.38
CA ILE A 58 14.90 -14.33 -1.49
C ILE A 58 13.89 -14.95 -0.52
N ALA A 59 13.09 -14.12 0.17
CA ALA A 59 12.06 -14.61 1.10
C ALA A 59 11.02 -15.50 0.40
N TYR A 60 10.63 -15.12 -0.83
CA TYR A 60 9.78 -15.93 -1.69
C TYR A 60 10.40 -17.29 -2.00
N THR A 61 11.64 -17.31 -2.48
CA THR A 61 12.32 -18.55 -2.90
C THR A 61 12.44 -19.53 -1.72
N ILE A 62 12.71 -19.01 -0.52
CA ILE A 62 12.79 -19.83 0.69
C ILE A 62 11.42 -20.40 1.06
N PHE A 63 10.38 -19.56 1.11
CA PHE A 63 9.02 -19.97 1.48
C PHE A 63 8.42 -20.97 0.48
N SER A 64 8.56 -20.73 -0.82
CA SER A 64 8.05 -21.61 -1.86
C SER A 64 8.75 -22.97 -1.84
N THR A 65 10.06 -22.99 -1.62
CA THR A 65 10.84 -24.24 -1.57
C THR A 65 10.45 -25.09 -0.35
N LEU A 66 10.25 -24.44 0.81
CA LEU A 66 9.74 -25.10 2.01
C LEU A 66 8.33 -25.67 1.81
N LEU A 67 7.42 -24.91 1.20
CA LEU A 67 6.04 -25.37 1.03
C LEU A 67 5.90 -26.46 -0.04
N ILE A 68 6.70 -26.42 -1.12
CA ILE A 68 6.78 -27.51 -2.11
C ILE A 68 7.29 -28.80 -1.46
N TYR A 69 8.28 -28.70 -0.56
CA TYR A 69 8.82 -29.85 0.14
C TYR A 69 7.78 -30.50 1.06
N ILE A 70 6.90 -29.70 1.68
CA ILE A 70 5.85 -30.14 2.60
C ILE A 70 4.63 -30.72 1.86
N THR A 71 4.29 -30.20 0.68
CA THR A 71 2.99 -30.48 0.03
C THR A 71 2.97 -31.67 -0.94
N LYS A 72 3.98 -32.55 -0.91
CA LYS A 72 4.17 -33.69 -1.86
C LYS A 72 2.84 -34.27 -2.41
N GLY A 73 2.39 -33.75 -3.55
CA GLY A 73 1.30 -34.30 -4.36
C GLY A 73 -0.10 -33.66 -4.27
N ASP A 74 -0.37 -32.68 -3.39
CA ASP A 74 -1.71 -32.05 -3.34
C ASP A 74 -1.78 -30.76 -4.18
N PHE A 75 -2.63 -30.78 -5.22
CA PHE A 75 -2.94 -29.63 -6.07
C PHE A 75 -3.38 -28.39 -5.26
N LYS A 76 -4.08 -28.57 -4.14
CA LYS A 76 -4.51 -27.46 -3.28
C LYS A 76 -3.33 -26.74 -2.65
N GLY A 77 -2.32 -27.49 -2.20
CA GLY A 77 -1.10 -26.95 -1.63
C GLY A 77 -0.35 -26.07 -2.64
N ILE A 78 -0.15 -26.58 -3.85
CA ILE A 78 0.52 -25.85 -4.94
C ILE A 78 -0.22 -24.56 -5.28
N LEU A 79 -1.55 -24.61 -5.40
CA LEU A 79 -2.34 -23.41 -5.72
C LEU A 79 -2.31 -22.39 -4.59
N MET A 80 -2.33 -22.81 -3.32
CA MET A 80 -2.16 -21.91 -2.17
C MET A 80 -0.80 -21.20 -2.23
N ILE A 81 0.29 -21.90 -2.57
CA ILE A 81 1.63 -21.29 -2.76
C ILE A 81 1.57 -20.18 -3.80
N ILE A 82 1.03 -20.48 -4.98
CA ILE A 82 0.95 -19.53 -6.10
C ILE A 82 0.17 -18.28 -5.68
N VAL A 83 -0.93 -18.50 -4.96
CA VAL A 83 -1.81 -17.44 -4.46
C VAL A 83 -1.08 -16.54 -3.46
N THR A 84 -0.53 -17.13 -2.40
CA THR A 84 0.21 -16.43 -1.36
C THR A 84 1.38 -15.64 -1.95
N THR A 85 2.11 -16.27 -2.85
CA THR A 85 3.24 -15.65 -3.56
C THR A 85 2.83 -14.42 -4.32
N THR A 86 1.78 -14.54 -5.13
CA THR A 86 1.32 -13.44 -5.98
C THR A 86 0.79 -12.31 -5.12
N ASN A 87 0.08 -12.61 -4.02
CA ASN A 87 -0.35 -11.61 -3.05
C ASN A 87 0.84 -10.87 -2.42
N ILE A 88 1.89 -11.58 -2.03
CA ILE A 88 3.13 -10.96 -1.51
C ILE A 88 3.74 -10.02 -2.57
N TYR A 89 3.88 -10.46 -3.82
CA TYR A 89 4.38 -9.60 -4.90
C TYR A 89 3.53 -8.34 -5.09
N ILE A 90 2.20 -8.47 -5.05
CA ILE A 90 1.27 -7.35 -5.16
C ILE A 90 1.46 -6.37 -3.99
N VAL A 91 1.56 -6.88 -2.76
CA VAL A 91 1.81 -6.08 -1.55
C VAL A 91 3.09 -5.27 -1.72
N ILE A 92 4.18 -5.92 -2.13
CA ILE A 92 5.48 -5.26 -2.30
C ILE A 92 5.38 -4.16 -3.36
N LEU A 93 4.75 -4.46 -4.49
CA LEU A 93 4.57 -3.49 -5.56
C LEU A 93 3.77 -2.27 -5.09
N ILE A 94 2.64 -2.50 -4.42
CA ILE A 94 1.77 -1.44 -3.88
C ILE A 94 2.54 -0.58 -2.87
N SER A 95 3.17 -1.20 -1.87
CA SER A 95 3.93 -0.48 -0.83
C SER A 95 5.09 0.31 -1.42
N THR A 96 5.80 -0.27 -2.41
CA THR A 96 6.92 0.40 -3.08
C THR A 96 6.46 1.62 -3.86
N LEU A 97 5.37 1.50 -4.62
CA LEU A 97 4.80 2.61 -5.38
C LEU A 97 4.24 3.71 -4.48
N ALA A 98 3.58 3.35 -3.37
CA ALA A 98 3.15 4.32 -2.37
C ALA A 98 4.36 5.04 -1.73
N HIS A 99 5.43 4.31 -1.41
CA HIS A 99 6.66 4.90 -0.90
C HIS A 99 7.33 5.83 -1.91
N LEU A 100 7.30 5.49 -3.20
CA LEU A 100 7.81 6.37 -4.25
C LEU A 100 7.00 7.67 -4.33
N ILE A 101 5.67 7.59 -4.32
CA ILE A 101 4.80 8.78 -4.28
C ILE A 101 5.12 9.66 -3.06
N ARG A 102 5.38 9.04 -1.89
CA ARG A 102 5.83 9.76 -0.70
C ARG A 102 7.14 10.54 -0.96
N ILE A 103 8.16 9.89 -1.54
CA ILE A 103 9.44 10.55 -1.84
C ILE A 103 9.22 11.72 -2.80
N MET A 104 8.38 11.57 -3.82
CA MET A 104 8.08 12.65 -4.75
C MET A 104 7.45 13.87 -4.06
N TYR A 105 6.50 13.64 -3.12
CA TYR A 105 5.96 14.74 -2.31
C TYR A 105 7.04 15.39 -1.43
N ARG A 106 7.89 14.61 -0.78
CA ARG A 106 8.99 15.14 0.03
C ARG A 106 9.93 16.03 -0.79
N ASP A 107 10.32 15.58 -1.97
CA ASP A 107 11.22 16.32 -2.84
C ASP A 107 10.60 17.65 -3.29
N VAL A 108 9.29 17.66 -3.58
CA VAL A 108 8.56 18.91 -3.83
C VAL A 108 8.59 19.84 -2.62
N GLY A 109 8.44 19.31 -1.40
CA GLY A 109 8.57 20.09 -0.17
C GLY A 109 9.95 20.76 -0.05
N ASN A 110 11.01 20.01 -0.36
CA ASN A 110 12.37 20.54 -0.39
C ASN A 110 12.53 21.65 -1.47
N LEU A 111 11.91 21.47 -2.65
CA LEU A 111 11.91 22.50 -3.69
C LEU A 111 11.21 23.80 -3.24
N ILE A 112 10.12 23.70 -2.47
CA ILE A 112 9.42 24.87 -1.93
C ILE A 112 10.30 25.59 -0.90
N MET A 113 10.94 24.83 0.00
CA MET A 113 11.82 25.37 1.06
C MET A 113 13.04 26.10 0.49
N ASN A 114 13.61 25.62 -0.62
CA ASN A 114 14.85 26.15 -1.20
C ASN A 114 14.75 27.57 -1.78
N GLY A 115 13.58 28.19 -1.85
CA GLY A 115 13.53 29.62 -2.18
C GLY A 115 13.52 29.96 -3.68
N ASN A 116 14.27 29.23 -4.49
CA ASN A 116 14.67 29.69 -5.82
C ASN A 116 13.79 29.15 -6.97
N ASN A 117 12.80 28.33 -6.65
CA ASN A 117 11.98 27.65 -7.65
C ASN A 117 10.73 28.46 -8.01
N ASN A 118 10.38 28.42 -9.30
CA ASN A 118 9.13 28.99 -9.80
C ASN A 118 7.93 28.22 -9.23
N ILE A 119 7.08 28.90 -8.45
CA ILE A 119 5.91 28.29 -7.80
C ILE A 119 4.93 27.71 -8.83
N ARG A 120 4.89 28.28 -10.04
CA ARG A 120 4.07 27.74 -11.14
C ARG A 120 4.51 26.34 -11.55
N ASP A 121 5.81 26.06 -11.52
CA ASP A 121 6.33 24.74 -11.89
C ASP A 121 6.15 23.74 -10.75
N VAL A 122 6.31 24.18 -9.49
CA VAL A 122 5.94 23.40 -8.31
C VAL A 122 4.47 22.96 -8.41
N LYS A 123 3.55 23.90 -8.71
CA LYS A 123 2.12 23.60 -8.88
C LYS A 123 1.85 22.56 -9.98
N LYS A 124 2.57 22.63 -11.10
CA LYS A 124 2.44 21.62 -12.17
C LYS A 124 2.91 20.25 -11.68
N ILE A 125 4.05 20.19 -10.99
CA ILE A 125 4.60 18.93 -10.46
C ILE A 125 3.64 18.31 -9.46
N THR A 126 3.12 19.09 -8.50
CA THR A 126 2.14 18.59 -7.52
C THR A 126 0.89 18.04 -8.20
N GLY A 127 0.36 18.73 -9.21
CA GLY A 127 -0.80 18.25 -9.97
C GLY A 127 -0.52 16.94 -10.72
N ILE A 128 0.71 16.72 -11.21
CA ILE A 128 1.10 15.44 -11.81
C ILE A 128 1.15 14.34 -10.74
N ILE A 129 1.76 14.58 -9.58
CA ILE A 129 1.84 13.59 -8.50
C ILE A 129 0.43 13.21 -8.01
N PHE A 130 -0.46 14.20 -7.87
CA PHE A 130 -1.86 13.96 -7.52
C PHE A 130 -2.59 13.07 -8.54
N ASN A 131 -2.37 13.31 -9.84
CA ASN A 131 -2.90 12.45 -10.89
C ASN A 131 -2.31 11.02 -10.85
N ILE A 132 -1.04 10.87 -10.47
CA ILE A 132 -0.42 9.56 -10.21
C ILE A 132 -1.12 8.87 -9.04
N THR A 133 -1.38 9.57 -7.92
CA THR A 133 -2.13 9.02 -6.79
C THR A 133 -3.54 8.54 -7.20
N LYS A 134 -4.25 9.30 -8.05
CA LYS A 134 -5.55 8.88 -8.60
C LYS A 134 -5.44 7.59 -9.43
N LYS A 135 -4.44 7.52 -10.32
CA LYS A 135 -4.18 6.31 -11.13
C LYS A 135 -3.80 5.11 -10.26
N PHE A 136 -3.05 5.33 -9.19
CA PHE A 136 -2.73 4.31 -8.20
C PHE A 136 -4.00 3.74 -7.56
N ASN A 137 -4.91 4.60 -7.09
CA ASN A 137 -6.19 4.17 -6.50
C ASN A 137 -7.04 3.38 -7.50
N PHE A 138 -7.08 3.82 -8.76
CA PHE A 138 -7.79 3.10 -9.81
C PHE A 138 -7.18 1.70 -10.07
N LEU A 139 -5.86 1.62 -10.11
CA LEU A 139 -5.12 0.38 -10.43
C LEU A 139 -5.13 -0.63 -9.29
N PHE A 140 -4.91 -0.16 -8.06
CA PHE A 140 -4.62 -1.00 -6.90
C PHE A 140 -5.71 -0.97 -5.83
N GLY A 141 -6.67 -0.04 -5.90
CA GLY A 141 -7.68 0.12 -4.84
C GLY A 141 -8.48 -1.15 -4.59
N ARG A 142 -8.85 -1.89 -5.65
CA ARG A 142 -9.58 -3.17 -5.53
C ARG A 142 -8.71 -4.28 -4.93
N GLN A 143 -7.43 -4.28 -5.24
CA GLN A 143 -6.46 -5.25 -4.78
C GLN A 143 -6.16 -4.99 -3.31
N ILE A 144 -6.00 -3.74 -2.90
CA ILE A 144 -5.87 -3.36 -1.49
C ILE A 144 -7.13 -3.79 -0.73
N PHE A 145 -8.32 -3.48 -1.25
CA PHE A 145 -9.58 -3.91 -0.64
C PHE A 145 -9.64 -5.44 -0.45
N ALA A 146 -9.34 -6.21 -1.50
CA ALA A 146 -9.33 -7.67 -1.45
C ALA A 146 -8.28 -8.21 -0.48
N LEU A 147 -7.05 -7.68 -0.48
CA LEU A 147 -5.98 -8.11 0.41
C LEU A 147 -6.32 -7.85 1.89
N LEU A 148 -6.88 -6.68 2.19
CA LEU A 148 -7.32 -6.34 3.56
C LEU A 148 -8.48 -7.23 4.00
N GLY A 149 -9.47 -7.44 3.13
CA GLY A 149 -10.59 -8.32 3.40
C GLY A 149 -10.17 -9.78 3.62
N LEU A 150 -9.30 -10.30 2.76
CA LEU A 150 -8.75 -11.66 2.89
C LEU A 150 -7.95 -11.82 4.17
N SER A 151 -7.12 -10.83 4.53
CA SER A 151 -6.36 -10.85 5.78
C SER A 151 -7.31 -10.90 7.00
N PHE A 152 -8.41 -10.15 6.94
CA PHE A 152 -9.43 -10.18 7.98
C PHE A 152 -10.07 -11.57 8.09
N PHE A 153 -10.55 -12.14 6.98
CA PHE A 153 -11.14 -13.49 6.96
C PHE A 153 -10.16 -14.58 7.42
N ASP A 154 -8.88 -14.47 7.04
CA ASP A 154 -7.83 -15.39 7.47
C ASP A 154 -7.66 -15.38 9.00
N ILE A 155 -7.77 -14.21 9.66
CA ILE A 155 -7.76 -14.13 11.13
C ILE A 155 -9.01 -14.79 11.73
N LEU A 156 -10.20 -14.49 11.21
CA LEU A 156 -11.43 -15.08 11.74
C LEU A 156 -11.38 -16.61 11.68
N THR A 157 -10.92 -17.14 10.55
CA THR A 157 -10.75 -18.58 10.34
C THR A 157 -9.73 -19.16 11.32
N LEU A 158 -8.62 -18.46 11.57
CA LEU A 158 -7.62 -18.88 12.55
C LEU A 158 -8.20 -18.95 13.97
N TYR A 159 -9.06 -18.01 14.35
CA TYR A 159 -9.72 -18.05 15.66
C TYR A 159 -10.67 -19.23 15.78
N GLU A 160 -11.49 -19.49 14.78
CA GLU A 160 -12.38 -20.67 14.78
C GLU A 160 -11.60 -21.97 14.90
N GLU A 161 -10.52 -22.14 14.12
CA GLU A 161 -9.65 -23.31 14.20
C GLU A 161 -8.98 -23.45 15.57
N PHE A 162 -8.55 -22.34 16.17
CA PHE A 162 -7.96 -22.31 17.51
C PHE A 162 -8.94 -22.78 18.59
N PHE A 163 -10.22 -22.40 18.50
CA PHE A 163 -11.25 -22.84 19.44
C PHE A 163 -11.67 -24.30 19.25
N ILE A 164 -11.71 -24.79 18.00
CA ILE A 164 -12.20 -26.15 17.70
C ILE A 164 -11.14 -27.21 17.96
N LEU A 165 -9.90 -26.98 17.55
CA LEU A 165 -8.89 -28.06 17.45
C LEU A 165 -8.02 -28.22 18.71
N SER A 166 -8.15 -27.34 19.70
CA SER A 166 -7.13 -27.17 20.77
C SER A 166 -5.74 -26.87 20.18
N PHE A 167 -4.79 -26.38 20.99
CA PHE A 167 -3.49 -25.94 20.46
C PHE A 167 -2.64 -27.13 19.97
N ASP A 168 -2.70 -27.40 18.67
CA ASP A 168 -1.88 -28.41 17.97
C ASP A 168 -0.72 -27.73 17.21
N LEU A 169 0.45 -28.39 17.17
CA LEU A 169 1.60 -27.98 16.38
C LEU A 169 1.25 -27.84 14.88
N SER A 170 0.21 -28.55 14.41
CA SER A 170 -0.33 -28.43 13.05
C SER A 170 -0.86 -27.01 12.73
N LEU A 171 -1.17 -26.18 13.74
CA LEU A 171 -1.62 -24.80 13.55
C LEU A 171 -0.48 -23.79 13.33
N ILE A 172 0.77 -24.15 13.64
CA ILE A 172 1.93 -23.24 13.52
C ILE A 172 2.06 -22.66 12.10
N PRO A 173 2.01 -23.45 11.00
CA PRO A 173 2.11 -22.91 9.65
C PRO A 173 0.99 -21.92 9.32
N ARG A 174 -0.23 -22.16 9.84
CA ARG A 174 -1.36 -21.27 9.66
C ARG A 174 -1.15 -19.96 10.40
N PHE A 175 -0.68 -20.01 11.64
CA PHE A 175 -0.33 -18.82 12.42
C PHE A 175 0.73 -17.97 11.73
N VAL A 176 1.78 -18.61 11.19
CA VAL A 176 2.84 -17.93 10.42
C VAL A 176 2.27 -17.27 9.16
N HIS A 177 1.42 -17.98 8.42
CA HIS A 177 0.75 -17.45 7.23
C HIS A 177 -0.09 -16.21 7.55
N VAL A 178 -0.97 -16.29 8.56
CA VAL A 178 -1.84 -15.18 8.97
C VAL A 178 -1.01 -13.99 9.45
N SER A 179 0.03 -14.25 10.26
CA SER A 179 0.93 -13.19 10.76
C SER A 179 1.67 -12.47 9.63
N LEU A 180 2.12 -13.22 8.61
CA LEU A 180 2.76 -12.66 7.43
C LEU A 180 1.78 -11.78 6.64
N PHE A 181 0.57 -12.26 6.39
CA PHE A 181 -0.47 -11.49 5.68
C PHE A 181 -0.88 -10.23 6.43
N MET A 182 -1.02 -10.30 7.74
CA MET A 182 -1.30 -9.13 8.58
C MET A 182 -0.17 -8.11 8.51
N THR A 183 1.08 -8.56 8.59
CA THR A 183 2.24 -7.68 8.44
C THR A 183 2.26 -7.00 7.07
N CYS A 184 1.96 -7.74 6.01
CA CYS A 184 1.82 -7.22 4.65
C CYS A 184 0.72 -6.15 4.53
N SER A 185 -0.46 -6.43 5.08
CA SER A 185 -1.60 -5.51 5.09
C SER A 185 -1.31 -4.23 5.86
N VAL A 186 -0.70 -4.36 7.04
CA VAL A 186 -0.25 -3.21 7.86
C VAL A 186 0.78 -2.38 7.09
N ASN A 187 1.74 -3.01 6.41
CA ASN A 187 2.73 -2.30 5.60
C ASN A 187 2.09 -1.47 4.48
N ILE A 188 1.10 -2.01 3.75
CA ILE A 188 0.34 -1.25 2.74
C ILE A 188 -0.32 -0.03 3.38
N ILE A 189 -0.99 -0.23 4.52
CA ILE A 189 -1.70 0.84 5.22
C ILE A 189 -0.74 1.96 5.61
N PHE A 190 0.40 1.63 6.21
CA PHE A 190 1.41 2.61 6.61
C PHE A 190 2.08 3.29 5.42
N ALA A 191 2.41 2.57 4.36
CA ALA A 191 2.99 3.16 3.16
C ALA A 191 2.06 4.20 2.52
N CYS A 192 0.77 3.86 2.36
CA CYS A 192 -0.26 4.78 1.86
C CYS A 192 -0.50 5.95 2.82
N HIS A 193 -0.53 5.68 4.13
CA HIS A 193 -0.71 6.71 5.15
C HIS A 193 0.43 7.73 5.13
N TRP A 194 1.68 7.29 5.10
CA TRP A 194 2.83 8.19 5.05
C TRP A 194 2.91 8.98 3.75
N ALA A 195 2.53 8.39 2.61
CA ALA A 195 2.44 9.13 1.35
C ALA A 195 1.38 10.25 1.42
N THR A 196 0.22 9.96 2.03
CA THR A 196 -0.84 10.96 2.29
C THR A 196 -0.32 12.07 3.21
N GLU A 197 0.31 11.70 4.32
CA GLU A 197 0.80 12.65 5.32
C GLU A 197 1.90 13.56 4.75
N GLU A 198 2.81 13.01 3.95
CA GLU A 198 3.86 13.80 3.28
C GLU A 198 3.26 14.79 2.28
N GLY A 199 2.24 14.37 1.52
CA GLY A 199 1.50 15.27 0.63
C GLY A 199 0.79 16.41 1.39
N ARG A 200 0.18 16.12 2.55
CA ARG A 200 -0.43 17.15 3.41
C ARG A 200 0.58 18.08 4.05
N ASN A 201 1.78 17.58 4.36
CA ASN A 201 2.85 18.41 4.92
C ASN A 201 3.29 19.51 3.93
N LEU A 202 3.07 19.35 2.63
CA LEU A 202 3.31 20.43 1.66
C LEU A 202 2.52 21.71 1.96
N ILE A 203 1.29 21.58 2.51
CA ILE A 203 0.48 22.75 2.89
C ILE A 203 1.18 23.51 4.01
N LYS A 204 1.66 22.79 5.04
CA LYS A 204 2.41 23.37 6.15
C LYS A 204 3.70 24.01 5.65
N THR A 205 4.44 23.33 4.77
CA THR A 205 5.65 23.87 4.16
C THR A 205 5.38 25.16 3.38
N CYS A 206 4.30 25.22 2.59
CA CYS A 206 3.93 26.45 1.89
C CYS A 206 3.65 27.59 2.88
N GLN A 207 2.88 27.33 3.94
CA GLN A 207 2.54 28.32 4.96
C GLN A 207 3.76 28.80 5.74
N GLU A 208 4.67 27.89 6.12
CA GLU A 208 5.92 28.24 6.81
C GLU A 208 6.82 29.13 5.95
N VAL A 209 6.96 28.83 4.65
CA VAL A 209 7.75 29.67 3.72
C VAL A 209 7.03 31.00 3.46
N GLU A 210 5.70 30.98 3.37
CA GLU A 210 4.88 32.19 3.21
C GLU A 210 5.12 33.19 4.36
N LEU A 211 5.13 32.71 5.60
CA LEU A 211 5.37 33.54 6.79
C LEU A 211 6.77 34.16 6.83
N ARG A 212 7.75 33.51 6.18
CA ARG A 212 9.13 34.02 6.08
C ARG A 212 9.33 34.98 4.90
N CYS A 213 8.39 35.03 3.95
CA CYS A 213 8.46 35.96 2.83
C CYS A 213 7.92 37.34 3.24
N SER A 214 8.66 38.39 2.87
CA SER A 214 8.10 39.76 2.86
C SER A 214 6.92 39.83 1.89
N PHE A 215 6.06 40.85 2.02
CA PHE A 215 4.93 41.09 1.11
C PHE A 215 5.42 41.18 -0.34
N SER A 216 5.37 40.06 -1.04
CA SER A 216 5.95 39.83 -2.37
C SER A 216 4.98 39.00 -3.20
N SER A 217 5.11 39.06 -4.52
CA SER A 217 4.36 38.21 -5.45
C SER A 217 4.44 36.74 -5.08
N ARG A 218 5.62 36.30 -4.64
CA ARG A 218 5.88 34.94 -4.18
C ARG A 218 5.04 34.53 -2.97
N ARG A 219 4.81 35.43 -2.02
CA ARG A 219 3.94 35.18 -0.85
C ARG A 219 2.51 34.87 -1.30
N ILE A 220 1.99 35.66 -2.24
CA ILE A 220 0.65 35.45 -2.82
C ILE A 220 0.59 34.10 -3.55
N GLU A 221 1.61 33.76 -4.35
CA GLU A 221 1.67 32.48 -5.06
C GLU A 221 1.73 31.28 -4.11
N LEU A 222 2.47 31.37 -3.00
CA LEU A 222 2.52 30.33 -1.97
C LEU A 222 1.18 30.15 -1.26
N SER A 223 0.47 31.25 -0.98
CA SER A 223 -0.87 31.22 -0.40
C SER A 223 -1.90 30.58 -1.34
N LEU A 224 -1.81 30.88 -2.64
CA LEU A 224 -2.64 30.23 -3.67
C LEU A 224 -2.29 28.74 -3.83
N LEU A 225 -1.01 28.38 -3.74
CA LEU A 225 -0.56 26.99 -3.81
C LEU A 225 -1.05 26.20 -2.58
N SER A 226 -0.93 26.74 -1.37
CA SER A 226 -1.40 26.08 -0.15
C SER A 226 -2.91 25.84 -0.19
N THR A 227 -3.67 26.82 -0.67
CA THR A 227 -5.11 26.70 -0.92
C THR A 227 -5.42 25.60 -1.94
N HIS A 228 -4.67 25.55 -3.05
CA HIS A 228 -4.86 24.51 -4.06
C HIS A 228 -4.55 23.11 -3.51
N LEU A 229 -3.46 22.95 -2.76
CA LEU A 229 -3.08 21.69 -2.13
C LEU A 229 -4.09 21.22 -1.08
N TYR A 230 -4.77 22.15 -0.40
CA TYR A 230 -5.85 21.83 0.53
C TYR A 230 -7.03 21.16 -0.19
N TYR A 231 -7.39 21.62 -1.39
CA TYR A 231 -8.47 21.02 -2.18
C TYR A 231 -8.03 19.76 -2.93
N GLU A 232 -6.75 19.61 -3.25
CA GLU A 232 -6.17 18.43 -3.89
C GLU A 232 -5.46 17.49 -2.89
N ASP A 233 -6.13 17.16 -1.78
CA ASP A 233 -5.59 16.25 -0.76
C ASP A 233 -5.31 14.85 -1.36
N PRO A 234 -4.05 14.37 -1.34
CA PRO A 234 -3.71 13.08 -1.93
C PRO A 234 -4.16 11.93 -1.03
N VAL A 235 -5.38 11.48 -1.27
CA VAL A 235 -6.00 10.40 -0.48
C VAL A 235 -5.84 9.06 -1.19
N PHE A 236 -5.27 8.08 -0.49
CA PHE A 236 -5.25 6.69 -0.92
C PHE A 236 -6.54 5.98 -0.48
N THR A 237 -7.17 5.22 -1.37
CA THR A 237 -8.45 4.56 -1.10
C THR A 237 -8.46 3.10 -1.51
N ALA A 238 -9.17 2.27 -0.74
CA ALA A 238 -9.44 0.89 -1.07
C ALA A 238 -10.72 0.82 -1.92
N ALA A 239 -10.56 0.88 -3.25
CA ALA A 239 -11.63 0.84 -4.25
C ALA A 239 -12.74 1.90 -4.05
N GLY A 240 -12.42 3.03 -3.42
CA GLY A 240 -13.38 4.08 -3.10
C GLY A 240 -14.28 3.80 -1.89
N PHE A 241 -14.20 2.62 -1.27
CA PHE A 241 -15.01 2.30 -0.08
C PHE A 241 -14.54 3.06 1.16
N PHE A 242 -13.23 3.08 1.40
CA PHE A 242 -12.65 3.78 2.55
C PHE A 242 -11.26 4.35 2.24
N ARG A 243 -10.90 5.38 3.02
CA ARG A 243 -9.57 5.98 3.01
C ARG A 243 -8.60 5.09 3.78
N ILE A 244 -7.43 4.84 3.20
CA ILE A 244 -6.39 4.03 3.82
C ILE A 244 -5.54 4.95 4.71
N ASN A 245 -5.61 4.75 6.03
CA ASN A 245 -4.84 5.52 7.00
C ASN A 245 -4.51 4.67 8.23
N LYS A 246 -3.68 5.19 9.15
CA LYS A 246 -3.34 4.47 10.40
C LYS A 246 -4.57 4.05 11.24
N GLY A 247 -5.67 4.78 11.13
CA GLY A 247 -6.94 4.44 11.79
C GLY A 247 -7.57 3.16 11.21
N THR A 248 -7.33 2.85 9.94
CA THR A 248 -7.73 1.57 9.32
C THR A 248 -7.13 0.38 10.07
N THR A 249 -5.85 0.45 10.46
CA THR A 249 -5.20 -0.62 11.25
C THR A 249 -5.88 -0.79 12.61
N MET A 250 -6.14 0.31 13.30
CA MET A 250 -6.81 0.28 14.61
C MET A 250 -8.23 -0.29 14.51
N LEU A 251 -8.95 0.05 13.44
CA LEU A 251 -10.28 -0.49 13.18
C LEU A 251 -10.25 -2.00 12.90
N LEU A 252 -9.27 -2.48 12.13
CA LEU A 252 -9.09 -3.91 11.88
C LEU A 252 -8.78 -4.65 13.18
N ILE A 253 -7.87 -4.15 14.01
CA ILE A 253 -7.54 -4.75 15.31
C ILE A 253 -8.77 -4.76 16.22
N SER A 254 -9.46 -3.63 16.35
CA SER A 254 -10.66 -3.53 17.19
C SER A 254 -11.77 -4.49 16.75
N SER A 255 -12.02 -4.58 15.44
CA SER A 255 -13.03 -5.50 14.90
C SER A 255 -12.65 -6.97 15.16
N THR A 256 -11.36 -7.29 15.00
CA THR A 256 -10.81 -8.62 15.24
C THR A 256 -10.93 -9.02 16.72
N VAL A 257 -10.56 -8.13 17.63
CA VAL A 257 -10.68 -8.36 19.09
C VAL A 257 -12.15 -8.50 19.50
N ASN A 258 -13.04 -7.65 18.98
CA ASN A 258 -14.47 -7.75 19.28
C ASN A 258 -15.04 -9.09 18.82
N TYR A 259 -14.68 -9.55 17.62
CA TYR A 259 -15.10 -10.88 17.13
C TYR A 259 -14.56 -12.00 18.03
N PHE A 260 -13.29 -11.93 18.42
CA PHE A 260 -12.69 -12.90 19.34
C PHE A 260 -13.44 -12.97 20.68
N ILE A 261 -13.78 -11.81 21.27
CA ILE A 261 -14.55 -11.76 22.52
C ILE A 261 -15.91 -12.45 22.36
N VAL A 262 -16.63 -12.18 21.25
CA VAL A 262 -17.91 -12.83 20.97
C VAL A 262 -17.75 -14.34 20.83
N LEU A 263 -16.71 -14.82 20.14
CA LEU A 263 -16.42 -16.25 20.04
C LEU A 263 -16.13 -16.90 21.40
N VAL A 264 -15.34 -16.24 22.25
CA VAL A 264 -15.07 -16.73 23.62
C VAL A 264 -16.38 -16.86 24.39
N GLN A 265 -17.24 -15.83 24.35
CA GLN A 265 -18.50 -15.82 25.06
C GLN A 265 -19.42 -16.96 24.61
N LEU A 266 -19.56 -17.15 23.30
CA LEU A 266 -20.40 -18.21 22.73
C LEU A 266 -19.91 -19.62 23.06
N ASN A 267 -18.59 -19.83 23.14
CA ASN A 267 -18.01 -21.14 23.49
C ASN A 267 -17.94 -21.40 24.99
N SER A 268 -18.13 -20.37 25.83
CA SER A 268 -18.11 -20.49 27.30
C SER A 268 -19.48 -20.84 27.91
N THR A 269 -20.54 -20.75 27.10
CA THR A 269 -21.92 -21.19 27.42
C THR A 269 -22.16 -22.61 26.95
#